data_AF-A0A951WC37-F1
#
_entry.id   AF-A0A951WC37-F1
#
_cell.length_a   1.000
_cell.length_b   1.000
_cell.length_c   1.000
_cell.angle_alpha   90.00
_cell.angle_beta   90.00
_cell.angle_gamma   90.00
#
_symmetry.space_group_name_H-M   'P 1'
#
loop_
_entity.id
_entity.type
_entity.pdbx_description
1 polymer ?
#
loop_
_entity_poly.entity_id
_entity_poly.type
_entity_poly.pdbx_seq_one_letter_code
_entity_poly.pdbx_strand_id
1 'polypeptide(L)'
;MMKKFGISLLVLGFFMTACKKDDDNRDLPQDEQNEVDDRAIVDYLEDHYFDSERGLIKKYDADDEEDDDFPSLLTTATKLPSGVWVVKREGVEAEGPAITDNKTDSILISYSSIRFKASYDELAEDEEAYEKYSAAFTNTIFSTGTPAWDPAFYYTKITEDMANKGIDESYFVIEGFVEGLKHFKATQTNGSDLYNFQGAILVPSRQAYGRDLVYLNGTLDASTYRDNSFMFNFEVHKVLQRN
;
A
#
# COMPACT_ATOMS: atom_id res chain seq x y z
N MET A 1 18.88 -66.18 31.40
CA MET A 1 19.41 -64.86 31.84
C MET A 1 18.98 -63.80 30.84
N MET A 2 18.45 -62.69 31.34
CA MET A 2 17.88 -61.56 30.60
C MET A 2 18.91 -60.76 29.79
N LYS A 3 18.47 -60.19 28.65
CA LYS A 3 18.67 -58.80 28.17
C LYS A 3 18.01 -58.71 26.77
N LYS A 4 16.77 -58.23 26.60
CA LYS A 4 16.23 -56.85 26.59
C LYS A 4 16.79 -55.92 25.48
N PHE A 5 15.83 -55.35 24.74
CA PHE A 5 15.82 -54.17 23.85
C PHE A 5 16.48 -54.31 22.46
N GLY A 6 15.90 -53.81 21.36
CA GLY A 6 14.73 -52.94 21.19
C GLY A 6 14.20 -52.92 19.75
N ILE A 7 12.99 -52.39 19.61
CA ILE A 7 12.20 -52.21 18.38
C ILE A 7 12.81 -51.09 17.53
N SER A 8 12.86 -51.28 16.21
CA SER A 8 13.01 -50.17 15.26
C SER A 8 11.96 -50.34 14.15
N LEU A 9 10.88 -49.59 14.26
CA LEU A 9 9.83 -49.47 13.25
C LEU A 9 10.32 -48.49 12.18
N LEU A 10 10.64 -49.02 10.99
CA LEU A 10 11.09 -48.25 9.84
C LEU A 10 9.84 -47.77 9.08
N VAL A 11 9.39 -46.55 9.37
CA VAL A 11 8.34 -45.87 8.60
C VAL A 11 8.98 -45.30 7.34
N LEU A 12 8.81 -46.01 6.22
CA LEU A 12 9.11 -45.49 4.88
C LEU A 12 8.04 -44.45 4.51
N GLY A 13 8.33 -43.19 4.79
CA GLY A 13 7.60 -42.07 4.21
C GLY A 13 7.87 -42.01 2.71
N PHE A 14 6.86 -42.30 1.90
CA PHE A 14 6.87 -41.92 0.49
C PHE A 14 6.77 -40.39 0.44
N PHE A 15 7.91 -39.72 0.29
CA PHE A 15 7.95 -38.33 -0.13
C PHE A 15 7.39 -38.26 -1.55
N MET A 16 6.24 -37.61 -1.71
CA MET A 16 5.83 -37.13 -3.02
C MET A 16 6.89 -36.12 -3.47
N THR A 17 7.75 -36.55 -4.40
CA THR A 17 8.59 -35.65 -5.18
C THR A 17 7.65 -34.82 -6.05
N ALA A 18 7.19 -33.68 -5.52
CA ALA A 18 6.54 -32.67 -6.32
C ALA A 18 7.55 -32.21 -7.39
N CYS A 19 7.11 -32.29 -8.64
CA CYS A 19 7.83 -31.81 -9.81
C CYS A 19 8.38 -30.41 -9.54
N LYS A 20 9.71 -30.29 -9.47
CA LYS A 20 10.38 -29.03 -9.77
C LYS A 20 10.09 -28.73 -11.24
N LYS A 21 9.11 -27.87 -11.47
CA LYS A 21 9.17 -27.00 -12.64
C LYS A 21 10.25 -25.97 -12.31
N ASP A 22 11.18 -25.80 -13.25
CA ASP A 22 12.09 -24.68 -13.29
C ASP A 22 11.26 -23.39 -13.23
N ASP A 23 11.19 -22.80 -12.04
CA ASP A 23 10.67 -21.46 -11.82
C ASP A 23 11.88 -20.69 -11.30
N ASP A 24 12.46 -19.86 -12.17
CA ASP A 24 13.54 -18.92 -11.87
C ASP A 24 12.99 -17.76 -11.01
N ASN A 25 12.07 -18.09 -10.10
CA ASN A 25 11.31 -17.13 -9.33
C ASN A 25 12.09 -16.81 -8.06
N ARG A 26 12.87 -15.74 -8.14
CA ARG A 26 13.65 -15.15 -7.04
C ARG A 26 12.77 -14.39 -6.04
N ASP A 27 11.52 -14.85 -5.86
CA ASP A 27 10.62 -14.29 -4.87
C ASP A 27 11.12 -14.67 -3.46
N LEU A 28 11.23 -13.70 -2.57
CA LEU A 28 11.56 -13.93 -1.17
C LEU A 28 10.49 -14.82 -0.50
N PRO A 29 10.82 -15.58 0.56
CA PRO A 29 9.82 -16.11 1.48
C PRO A 29 8.87 -14.99 1.96
N GLN A 30 7.60 -15.31 2.21
CA GLN A 30 6.60 -14.27 2.54
C GLN A 30 6.97 -13.44 3.78
N ASP A 31 7.50 -14.11 4.82
CA ASP A 31 7.89 -13.42 6.06
C ASP A 31 9.08 -12.48 5.80
N GLU A 32 10.05 -12.89 4.99
CA GLU A 32 11.16 -12.03 4.56
C GLU A 32 10.65 -10.86 3.71
N GLN A 33 9.74 -11.08 2.75
CA GLN A 33 9.14 -9.99 1.98
C GLN A 33 8.45 -8.96 2.88
N ASN A 34 7.73 -9.40 3.91
CA ASN A 34 7.07 -8.52 4.86
C ASN A 34 8.07 -7.64 5.63
N GLU A 35 9.23 -8.19 6.01
CA GLU A 35 10.31 -7.45 6.67
C GLU A 35 10.94 -6.41 5.75
N VAL A 36 11.18 -6.75 4.48
CA VAL A 36 11.75 -5.80 3.50
C VAL A 36 10.76 -4.68 3.19
N ASP A 37 9.48 -5.00 3.01
CA ASP A 37 8.44 -3.98 2.79
C ASP A 37 8.37 -3.00 3.96
N ASP A 38 8.42 -3.51 5.19
CA ASP A 38 8.39 -2.69 6.40
C ASP A 38 9.60 -1.76 6.48
N ARG A 39 10.80 -2.25 6.13
CA ARG A 39 12.02 -1.44 6.07
C ARG A 39 11.95 -0.38 4.98
N ALA A 40 11.56 -0.76 3.76
CA ALA A 40 11.44 0.17 2.64
C ALA A 40 10.43 1.30 2.90
N ILE A 41 9.36 1.03 3.65
CA ILE A 41 8.42 2.07 4.10
C ILE A 41 9.08 3.02 5.10
N VAL A 42 9.87 2.51 6.05
CA VAL A 42 10.59 3.36 7.00
C VAL A 42 11.57 4.27 6.27
N ASP A 43 12.38 3.72 5.38
CA ASP A 43 13.34 4.50 4.59
C ASP A 43 12.61 5.57 3.76
N TYR A 44 11.51 5.20 3.08
CA TYR A 44 10.68 6.18 2.37
C TYR A 44 10.20 7.32 3.28
N LEU A 45 9.81 7.02 4.51
CA LEU A 45 9.37 8.03 5.47
C LEU A 45 10.52 8.91 5.98
N GLU A 46 11.74 8.39 6.05
CA GLU A 46 12.94 9.14 6.44
C GLU A 46 13.40 10.09 5.33
N ASP A 47 13.35 9.62 4.08
CA ASP A 47 13.93 10.32 2.93
C ASP A 47 12.95 11.26 2.21
N HIS A 48 11.75 11.42 2.75
CA HIS A 48 10.72 12.29 2.18
C HIS A 48 10.11 13.23 3.21
N TYR A 49 9.53 14.31 2.71
CA TYR A 49 8.84 15.34 3.49
C TYR A 49 7.58 15.85 2.77
N PHE A 50 6.74 16.58 3.50
CA PHE A 50 5.63 17.33 2.89
C PHE A 50 6.09 18.71 2.43
N ASP A 51 5.94 19.00 1.14
CA ASP A 51 6.13 20.34 0.60
C ASP A 51 5.23 21.38 1.30
N SER A 52 5.80 22.54 1.61
CA SER A 52 5.11 23.58 2.37
C SER A 52 3.90 24.21 1.65
N GLU A 53 3.88 24.24 0.33
CA GLU A 53 2.85 24.96 -0.43
C GLU A 53 1.52 24.20 -0.42
N ARG A 54 1.54 22.90 -0.78
CA ARG A 54 0.32 22.09 -0.95
C ARG A 54 0.38 20.69 -0.35
N GLY A 55 1.47 20.36 0.33
CA GLY A 55 1.63 19.06 0.99
C GLY A 55 1.88 17.91 0.03
N LEU A 56 2.42 18.20 -1.15
CA LEU A 56 2.94 17.16 -2.03
C LEU A 56 4.16 16.52 -1.38
N ILE A 57 4.24 15.20 -1.39
CA ILE A 57 5.43 14.51 -0.89
C ILE A 57 6.58 14.66 -1.87
N LYS A 58 7.76 15.05 -1.36
CA LYS A 58 9.01 15.17 -2.10
C LYS A 58 10.11 14.37 -1.39
N LYS A 59 11.07 13.86 -2.16
CA LYS A 59 12.32 13.29 -1.64
C LYS A 59 13.24 14.45 -1.28
N TYR A 60 14.03 14.32 -0.21
CA TYR A 60 15.12 15.26 0.06
C TYR A 60 16.13 15.24 -1.09
N ASP A 61 16.66 16.41 -1.44
CA ASP A 61 17.72 16.55 -2.43
C ASP A 61 19.03 16.92 -1.72
N ALA A 62 20.02 16.05 -1.79
CA ALA A 62 21.33 16.25 -1.14
C ALA A 62 22.08 17.49 -1.68
N ASP A 63 21.69 18.01 -2.85
CA ASP A 63 22.27 19.21 -3.46
C ASP A 63 21.45 20.50 -3.16
N ASP A 64 20.29 20.40 -2.49
CA ASP A 64 19.39 21.53 -2.17
C ASP A 64 19.11 21.64 -0.65
N GLU A 65 19.92 22.44 0.05
CA GLU A 65 19.76 22.66 1.50
C GLU A 65 18.45 23.38 1.88
N GLU A 66 17.63 23.89 0.94
CA GLU A 66 16.34 24.52 1.27
C GLU A 66 15.33 23.52 1.84
N ASP A 67 15.47 22.23 1.54
CA ASP A 67 14.54 21.22 2.01
C ASP A 67 14.90 20.57 3.37
N ASP A 68 16.16 20.69 3.81
CA ASP A 68 16.66 20.20 5.10
C ASP A 68 15.89 20.75 6.32
N ASP A 69 15.23 21.90 6.16
CA ASP A 69 14.43 22.54 7.21
C ASP A 69 13.04 21.88 7.38
N PHE A 70 12.58 21.05 6.44
CA PHE A 70 11.31 20.35 6.55
C PHE A 70 11.46 19.07 7.38
N PRO A 71 10.52 18.79 8.30
CA PRO A 71 10.53 17.54 9.05
C PRO A 71 10.20 16.36 8.13
N SER A 72 10.94 15.26 8.30
CA SER A 72 10.68 14.04 7.52
C SER A 72 9.30 13.48 7.85
N LEU A 73 8.71 12.73 6.92
CA LEU A 73 7.41 12.11 7.13
C LEU A 73 7.41 11.21 8.37
N LEU A 74 8.52 10.52 8.65
CA LEU A 74 8.65 9.62 9.80
C LEU A 74 8.34 10.32 11.12
N THR A 75 8.74 11.59 11.27
CA THR A 75 8.57 12.35 12.53
C THR A 75 7.12 12.48 12.98
N THR A 76 6.16 12.47 12.04
CA THR A 76 4.72 12.58 12.30
C THR A 76 3.96 11.30 11.96
N ALA A 77 4.67 10.25 11.54
CA ALA A 77 4.09 8.99 11.13
C ALA A 77 3.69 8.15 12.34
N THR A 78 2.56 7.44 12.22
CA THR A 78 2.08 6.47 13.20
C THR A 78 1.89 5.12 12.52
N LYS A 79 2.61 4.09 12.99
CA LYS A 79 2.44 2.70 12.54
C LYS A 79 1.23 2.07 13.23
N LEU A 80 0.32 1.51 12.44
CA LEU A 80 -0.82 0.72 12.90
C LEU A 80 -0.41 -0.74 13.15
N PRO A 81 -1.18 -1.51 13.94
CA PRO A 81 -0.87 -2.93 14.20
C PRO A 81 -0.77 -3.81 12.94
N SER A 82 -1.48 -3.46 11.86
CA SER A 82 -1.40 -4.11 10.55
C SER A 82 -0.06 -3.89 9.83
N GLY A 83 0.67 -2.83 10.21
CA GLY A 83 1.86 -2.32 9.55
C GLY A 83 1.60 -1.17 8.59
N VAL A 84 0.35 -0.77 8.39
CA VAL A 84 0.01 0.48 7.69
C VAL A 84 0.59 1.66 8.45
N TRP A 85 1.14 2.63 7.74
CA TRP A 85 1.60 3.88 8.32
C TRP A 85 0.69 5.03 7.91
N VAL A 86 0.32 5.85 8.90
CA VAL A 86 -0.49 7.05 8.73
C VAL A 86 0.37 8.26 9.05
N VAL A 87 0.45 9.21 8.12
CA VAL A 87 1.20 10.46 8.29
C VAL A 87 0.26 11.64 8.14
N LYS A 88 0.15 12.48 9.17
CA LYS A 88 -0.73 13.66 9.15
C LYS A 88 0.10 14.89 8.86
N ARG A 89 -0.30 15.68 7.86
CA ARG A 89 0.31 16.99 7.63
C ARG A 89 -0.27 18.00 8.60
N GLU A 90 0.60 18.74 9.27
CA GLU A 90 0.19 19.81 10.18
C GLU A 90 -0.45 20.98 9.42
N GLY A 91 -1.32 21.73 10.09
CA GLY A 91 -1.92 22.96 9.56
C GLY A 91 -3.05 22.78 8.54
N VAL A 92 -3.48 21.55 8.25
CA VAL A 92 -4.65 21.29 7.38
C VAL A 92 -5.92 21.14 8.23
N GLU A 93 -6.89 22.03 8.02
CA GLU A 93 -8.19 21.98 8.69
C GLU A 93 -9.08 20.88 8.09
N ALA A 94 -9.54 19.95 8.92
CA ALA A 94 -10.41 18.85 8.51
C ALA A 94 -11.42 18.51 9.61
N GLU A 95 -12.55 19.21 9.60
CA GLU A 95 -13.62 19.06 10.62
C GLU A 95 -14.87 18.32 10.11
N GLY A 96 -14.81 17.79 8.89
CA GLY A 96 -15.89 17.00 8.31
C GLY A 96 -16.06 15.61 8.93
N PRO A 97 -16.99 14.81 8.39
CA PRO A 97 -17.16 13.43 8.79
C PRO A 97 -15.90 12.60 8.54
N ALA A 98 -15.64 11.65 9.44
CA ALA A 98 -14.62 10.63 9.26
C ALA A 98 -15.19 9.45 8.46
N ILE A 99 -14.31 8.72 7.79
CA ILE A 99 -14.66 7.47 7.11
C ILE A 99 -14.78 6.37 8.17
N THR A 100 -15.83 5.57 8.10
CA THR A 100 -16.10 4.47 9.02
C THR A 100 -15.92 3.12 8.33
N ASP A 101 -16.47 3.00 7.13
CA ASP A 101 -16.50 1.76 6.35
C ASP A 101 -16.60 2.05 4.85
N ASN A 102 -15.77 1.39 4.05
CA ASN A 102 -15.72 1.64 2.61
C ASN A 102 -16.96 1.17 1.86
N LYS A 103 -17.79 0.31 2.45
CA LYS A 103 -19.05 -0.19 1.87
C LYS A 103 -20.21 0.73 2.17
N THR A 104 -20.22 1.41 3.32
CA THR A 104 -21.28 2.37 3.68
C THR A 104 -20.96 3.81 3.32
N ASP A 105 -19.69 4.17 3.16
CA ASP A 105 -19.29 5.58 2.98
C ASP A 105 -18.71 5.82 1.58
N SER A 106 -19.25 6.80 0.86
CA SER A 106 -18.73 7.31 -0.41
C SER A 106 -17.81 8.50 -0.18
N ILE A 107 -16.66 8.53 -0.86
CA ILE A 107 -15.63 9.57 -0.70
C ILE A 107 -15.36 10.32 -1.98
N LEU A 108 -15.15 11.63 -1.85
CA LEU A 108 -14.53 12.47 -2.88
C LEU A 108 -13.09 12.74 -2.45
N ILE A 109 -12.13 12.33 -3.27
CA ILE A 109 -10.72 12.36 -2.89
C ILE A 109 -9.83 12.84 -4.04
N SER A 110 -8.89 13.73 -3.73
CA SER A 110 -7.73 14.00 -4.59
C SER A 110 -6.53 13.27 -4.06
N TYR A 111 -5.74 12.66 -4.94
CA TYR A 111 -4.59 11.87 -4.52
C TYR A 111 -3.47 11.86 -5.57
N SER A 112 -2.26 11.66 -5.09
CA SER A 112 -1.10 11.19 -5.84
C SER A 112 -0.65 9.89 -5.19
N SER A 113 -0.51 8.82 -5.97
CA SER A 113 -0.04 7.55 -5.43
C SER A 113 1.04 6.91 -6.28
N ILE A 114 1.98 6.30 -5.59
CA ILE A 114 3.04 5.48 -6.16
C ILE A 114 2.96 4.09 -5.56
N ARG A 115 3.54 3.14 -6.27
CA ARG A 115 3.83 1.80 -5.79
C ARG A 115 5.33 1.55 -5.85
N PHE A 116 5.83 0.71 -4.96
CA PHE A 116 7.21 0.25 -4.98
C PHE A 116 7.28 -1.19 -4.51
N LYS A 117 8.14 -1.99 -5.11
CA LYS A 117 8.42 -3.37 -4.69
C LYS A 117 9.79 -3.40 -4.04
N ALA A 118 9.83 -3.87 -2.79
CA ALA A 118 11.07 -4.02 -2.06
C ALA A 118 11.75 -5.36 -2.44
N SER A 119 13.07 -5.39 -2.59
CA SER A 119 13.81 -6.62 -2.90
C SER A 119 15.20 -6.65 -2.26
N TYR A 120 15.70 -7.83 -1.92
CA TYR A 120 17.10 -8.05 -1.51
C TYR A 120 18.05 -8.27 -2.68
N ASP A 121 17.53 -8.67 -3.84
CA ASP A 121 18.29 -9.14 -5.01
C ASP A 121 19.15 -8.08 -5.70
N GLU A 122 19.07 -6.83 -5.23
CA GLU A 122 19.79 -5.68 -5.75
C GLU A 122 20.63 -4.98 -4.69
N LEU A 123 20.77 -5.55 -3.49
CA LEU A 123 21.59 -4.98 -2.44
C LEU A 123 23.02 -5.47 -2.58
N ALA A 124 23.90 -4.63 -3.14
CA ALA A 124 25.31 -4.71 -2.77
C ALA A 124 25.43 -4.52 -1.24
N GLU A 125 26.48 -5.09 -0.61
CA GLU A 125 26.87 -4.61 0.73
C GLU A 125 27.05 -3.09 0.61
N ASP A 126 26.27 -2.32 1.38
CA ASP A 126 26.30 -0.85 1.49
C ASP A 126 25.33 -0.03 0.61
N GLU A 127 24.36 -0.63 -0.11
CA GLU A 127 23.31 0.12 -0.83
C GLU A 127 21.96 0.15 -0.08
N GLU A 128 21.24 1.28 -0.17
CA GLU A 128 19.94 1.54 0.47
C GLU A 128 18.93 0.44 0.16
N ALA A 129 18.08 0.10 1.14
CA ALA A 129 17.08 -0.97 0.99
C ALA A 129 15.90 -0.60 0.06
N TYR A 130 15.99 0.55 -0.59
CA TYR A 130 15.03 1.08 -1.52
C TYR A 130 15.77 1.77 -2.70
N GLU A 131 15.65 1.23 -3.90
CA GLU A 131 15.40 1.94 -5.17
C GLU A 131 15.66 0.98 -6.34
N LYS A 132 14.60 0.65 -7.07
CA LYS A 132 14.71 0.47 -8.53
C LYS A 132 13.40 0.59 -9.29
N TYR A 133 12.26 0.50 -8.61
CA TYR A 133 10.96 0.62 -9.24
C TYR A 133 9.93 1.32 -8.34
N SER A 134 10.07 2.63 -8.13
CA SER A 134 8.89 3.44 -7.83
C SER A 134 8.16 3.71 -9.14
N ALA A 135 6.88 3.34 -9.20
CA ALA A 135 6.04 3.57 -10.35
C ALA A 135 4.80 4.32 -9.93
N ALA A 136 4.34 5.26 -10.76
CA ALA A 136 3.02 5.83 -10.59
C ALA A 136 1.97 4.69 -10.57
N PHE A 137 1.06 4.74 -9.59
CA PHE A 137 -0.06 3.80 -9.52
C PHE A 137 -1.29 4.44 -10.14
N THR A 138 -1.92 5.37 -9.43
CA THR A 138 -2.98 6.22 -9.95
C THR A 138 -2.91 7.59 -9.27
N ASN A 139 -3.34 8.63 -9.96
CA ASN A 139 -3.33 9.97 -9.39
C ASN A 139 -4.44 10.79 -10.02
N THR A 140 -5.02 11.74 -9.30
CA THR A 140 -5.95 12.72 -9.84
C THR A 140 -5.24 14.00 -10.28
N ILE A 141 -4.07 14.30 -9.72
CA ILE A 141 -3.39 15.59 -9.92
C ILE A 141 -2.72 15.68 -11.29
N PHE A 142 -1.97 14.66 -11.68
CA PHE A 142 -1.20 14.63 -12.94
C PHE A 142 -1.96 13.95 -14.09
N SER A 143 -3.15 13.38 -13.84
CA SER A 143 -3.93 12.66 -14.85
C SER A 143 -5.21 13.42 -15.26
N THR A 144 -6.14 13.62 -14.33
CA THR A 144 -7.46 14.21 -14.61
C THR A 144 -7.54 15.69 -14.24
N GLY A 145 -6.70 16.14 -13.30
CA GLY A 145 -6.81 17.44 -12.65
C GLY A 145 -8.07 17.59 -11.78
N THR A 146 -8.80 16.50 -11.52
CA THR A 146 -10.09 16.53 -10.82
C THR A 146 -10.18 15.42 -9.78
N PRO A 147 -10.75 15.69 -8.59
CA PRO A 147 -10.96 14.67 -7.58
C PRO A 147 -11.87 13.54 -8.07
N ALA A 148 -11.64 12.34 -7.56
CA ALA A 148 -12.40 11.15 -7.92
C ALA A 148 -13.40 10.77 -6.82
N TRP A 149 -14.60 10.38 -7.24
CA TRP A 149 -15.54 9.67 -6.37
C TRP A 149 -15.16 8.18 -6.35
N ASP A 150 -15.10 7.62 -5.14
CA ASP A 150 -14.96 6.18 -4.90
C ASP A 150 -13.95 5.51 -5.85
N PRO A 151 -12.65 5.86 -5.78
CA PRO A 151 -11.67 5.19 -6.61
C PRO A 151 -11.69 3.68 -6.35
N ALA A 152 -11.41 2.87 -7.37
CA ALA A 152 -11.58 1.41 -7.31
C ALA A 152 -10.83 0.74 -6.15
N PHE A 153 -9.66 1.30 -5.77
CA PHE A 153 -8.85 0.85 -4.64
C PHE A 153 -9.43 1.18 -3.25
N TYR A 154 -10.50 1.96 -3.19
CA TYR A 154 -11.28 2.22 -1.98
C TYR A 154 -12.60 1.43 -2.00
N TYR A 155 -13.34 1.48 -3.10
CA TYR A 155 -14.62 0.80 -3.22
C TYR A 155 -14.92 0.48 -4.70
N THR A 156 -15.37 -0.74 -4.96
CA THR A 156 -15.85 -1.15 -6.28
C THR A 156 -17.18 -1.88 -6.15
N LYS A 157 -18.22 -1.40 -6.82
CA LYS A 157 -19.49 -2.11 -6.91
C LYS A 157 -19.35 -3.32 -7.82
N ILE A 158 -19.44 -4.52 -7.24
CA ILE A 158 -19.44 -5.78 -8.00
C ILE A 158 -20.74 -5.93 -8.77
N THR A 159 -20.61 -6.08 -10.09
CA THR A 159 -21.74 -6.33 -11.00
C THR A 159 -22.10 -7.82 -11.04
N GLU A 160 -23.30 -8.15 -11.52
CA GLU A 160 -23.72 -9.55 -11.69
C GLU A 160 -22.79 -10.33 -12.64
N ASP A 161 -22.31 -9.70 -13.73
CA ASP A 161 -21.36 -10.32 -14.65
C ASP A 161 -20.01 -10.61 -13.98
N MET A 162 -19.51 -9.67 -13.16
CA MET A 162 -18.29 -9.88 -12.37
C MET A 162 -18.47 -11.04 -11.37
N ALA A 163 -19.57 -11.04 -10.62
CA ALA A 163 -19.87 -12.08 -9.65
C ALA A 163 -19.98 -13.47 -10.32
N ASN A 164 -20.62 -13.56 -11.50
CA ASN A 164 -20.72 -14.79 -12.28
C ASN A 164 -19.36 -15.31 -12.79
N LYS A 165 -18.36 -14.42 -12.90
CA LYS A 165 -16.97 -14.75 -13.23
C LYS A 165 -16.11 -15.02 -11.98
N GLY A 166 -16.71 -15.00 -10.78
CA GLY A 166 -16.00 -15.17 -9.52
C GLY A 166 -15.13 -13.97 -9.13
N ILE A 167 -15.40 -12.78 -9.69
CA ILE A 167 -14.72 -11.54 -9.34
C ILE A 167 -15.43 -10.91 -8.14
N ASP A 168 -14.69 -10.66 -7.06
CA ASP A 168 -15.16 -9.97 -5.87
C ASP A 168 -14.37 -8.67 -5.59
N GLU A 169 -14.73 -8.00 -4.49
CA GLU A 169 -14.20 -6.70 -4.09
C GLU A 169 -12.70 -6.74 -3.72
N SER A 170 -12.19 -7.88 -3.26
CA SER A 170 -10.77 -8.02 -2.84
C SER A 170 -9.79 -7.87 -4.01
N TYR A 171 -10.26 -8.08 -5.24
CA TYR A 171 -9.44 -7.86 -6.44
C TYR A 171 -9.24 -6.39 -6.81
N PHE A 172 -9.89 -5.47 -6.09
CA PHE A 172 -9.82 -4.03 -6.34
C PHE A 172 -9.41 -3.25 -5.10
N VAL A 173 -9.99 -3.55 -3.94
CA VAL A 173 -9.85 -2.71 -2.74
C VAL A 173 -8.53 -3.00 -2.02
N ILE A 174 -7.84 -1.94 -1.61
CA ILE A 174 -6.64 -2.01 -0.78
C ILE A 174 -7.07 -1.83 0.68
N GLU A 175 -7.13 -2.94 1.42
CA GLU A 175 -7.65 -2.95 2.80
C GLU A 175 -6.88 -2.01 3.73
N GLY A 176 -5.54 -1.98 3.63
CA GLY A 176 -4.72 -1.09 4.43
C GLY A 176 -4.91 0.41 4.11
N PHE A 177 -5.31 0.74 2.88
CA PHE A 177 -5.70 2.11 2.54
C PHE A 177 -7.01 2.49 3.22
N VAL A 178 -8.01 1.59 3.19
CA VAL A 178 -9.28 1.77 3.91
C VAL A 178 -9.06 1.89 5.41
N GLU A 179 -8.18 1.08 6.00
CA GLU A 179 -7.79 1.19 7.42
C GLU A 179 -7.18 2.57 7.72
N GLY A 180 -6.15 2.96 6.96
CA GLY A 180 -5.46 4.24 7.16
C GLY A 180 -6.38 5.45 7.02
N LEU A 181 -7.33 5.42 6.09
CA LEU A 181 -8.28 6.51 5.85
C LEU A 181 -9.16 6.83 7.07
N LYS A 182 -9.43 5.85 7.94
CA LYS A 182 -10.23 6.05 9.18
C LYS A 182 -9.56 7.03 10.16
N HIS A 183 -8.28 7.32 9.97
CA HIS A 183 -7.54 8.28 10.79
C HIS A 183 -7.65 9.74 10.30
N PHE A 184 -8.36 9.96 9.20
CA PHE A 184 -8.57 11.26 8.58
C PHE A 184 -10.04 11.65 8.58
N LYS A 185 -10.29 12.96 8.62
CA LYS A 185 -11.60 13.57 8.43
C LYS A 185 -11.62 14.28 7.09
N ALA A 186 -12.82 14.47 6.53
CA ALA A 186 -12.97 15.28 5.34
C ALA A 186 -12.66 16.77 5.59
N THR A 187 -12.02 17.42 4.63
CA THR A 187 -11.78 18.88 4.62
C THR A 187 -13.04 19.70 4.32
N GLN A 188 -14.10 19.04 3.82
CA GLN A 188 -15.36 19.66 3.37
C GLN A 188 -15.20 20.61 2.17
N THR A 189 -14.05 20.60 1.49
CA THR A 189 -13.90 21.32 0.23
C THR A 189 -14.73 20.66 -0.87
N ASN A 190 -15.00 21.40 -1.94
CA ASN A 190 -15.73 20.87 -3.10
C ASN A 190 -14.80 20.19 -4.12
N GLY A 191 -13.48 20.26 -3.91
CA GLY A 191 -12.44 19.75 -4.80
C GLY A 191 -12.32 20.49 -6.14
N SER A 192 -12.88 21.70 -6.26
CA SER A 192 -12.67 22.57 -7.44
C SER A 192 -11.40 23.41 -7.35
N ASP A 193 -10.96 23.67 -6.12
CA ASP A 193 -9.71 24.38 -5.87
C ASP A 193 -8.51 23.45 -6.07
N LEU A 194 -7.32 24.04 -6.15
CA LEU A 194 -6.09 23.25 -6.14
C LEU A 194 -6.03 22.45 -4.83
N TYR A 195 -5.55 21.21 -4.95
CA TYR A 195 -5.41 20.30 -3.83
C TYR A 195 -4.63 20.94 -2.67
N ASN A 196 -5.01 20.60 -1.45
CA ASN A 196 -4.23 20.85 -0.25
C ASN A 196 -4.16 19.55 0.53
N PHE A 197 -3.13 18.75 0.24
CA PHE A 197 -3.03 17.42 0.80
C PHE A 197 -2.91 17.47 2.32
N GLN A 198 -3.71 16.63 2.97
CA GLN A 198 -3.88 16.58 4.42
C GLN A 198 -3.01 15.51 5.09
N GLY A 199 -2.41 14.63 4.28
CA GLY A 199 -1.52 13.59 4.79
C GLY A 199 -1.18 12.53 3.78
N ALA A 200 -0.68 11.42 4.32
CA ALA A 200 -0.28 10.25 3.57
C ALA A 200 -0.65 8.95 4.29
N ILE A 201 -0.83 7.89 3.51
CA ILE A 201 -0.97 6.52 3.98
C ILE A 201 0.02 5.65 3.21
N LEU A 202 0.86 4.90 3.92
CA LEU A 202 1.76 3.91 3.34
C LEU A 202 1.30 2.52 3.73
N VAL A 203 1.12 1.66 2.73
CA VAL A 203 0.52 0.34 2.87
C VAL A 203 1.54 -0.71 2.48
N PRO A 204 1.98 -1.58 3.40
CA PRO A 204 2.86 -2.70 3.06
C PRO A 204 2.13 -3.68 2.15
N SER A 205 2.86 -4.43 1.32
CA SER A 205 2.23 -5.28 0.29
C SER A 205 1.21 -6.26 0.86
N ARG A 206 1.47 -6.84 2.04
CA ARG A 206 0.56 -7.74 2.77
C ARG A 206 -0.78 -7.12 3.21
N GLN A 207 -0.90 -5.79 3.20
CA GLN A 207 -2.14 -5.05 3.45
C GLN A 207 -2.66 -4.34 2.19
N ALA A 208 -2.00 -4.56 1.07
CA ALA A 208 -2.49 -4.25 -0.26
C ALA A 208 -2.87 -5.55 -0.97
N TYR A 209 -2.28 -5.86 -2.12
CA TYR A 209 -2.60 -7.06 -2.88
C TYR A 209 -1.67 -8.24 -2.60
N GLY A 210 -0.58 -8.03 -1.86
CA GLY A 210 0.41 -9.07 -1.53
C GLY A 210 0.75 -9.94 -2.74
N ARG A 211 0.35 -11.21 -2.68
CA ARG A 211 0.52 -12.20 -3.76
C ARG A 211 -0.80 -12.64 -4.40
N ASP A 212 -1.89 -11.97 -4.04
CA ASP A 212 -3.23 -12.23 -4.53
C ASP A 212 -3.40 -11.70 -5.96
N LEU A 213 -4.49 -12.14 -6.59
CA LEU A 213 -4.86 -11.66 -7.91
C LEU A 213 -5.39 -10.23 -7.80
N VAL A 214 -5.29 -9.48 -8.88
CA VAL A 214 -5.89 -8.16 -9.04
C VAL A 214 -6.70 -8.12 -10.32
N TYR A 215 -7.82 -7.41 -10.33
CA TYR A 215 -8.65 -7.30 -11.53
C TYR A 215 -8.33 -6.01 -12.27
N LEU A 216 -7.65 -6.15 -13.40
CA LEU A 216 -7.18 -5.03 -14.22
C LEU A 216 -7.50 -5.28 -15.68
N ASN A 217 -7.90 -4.22 -16.39
CA ASN A 217 -8.17 -4.26 -17.84
C ASN A 217 -9.12 -5.40 -18.28
N GLY A 218 -10.06 -5.79 -17.41
CA GLY A 218 -11.03 -6.84 -17.70
C GLY A 218 -10.55 -8.27 -17.42
N THR A 219 -9.39 -8.46 -16.81
CA THR A 219 -8.84 -9.79 -16.47
C THR A 219 -8.28 -9.83 -15.06
N LEU A 220 -8.25 -11.03 -14.47
CA LEU A 220 -7.44 -11.29 -13.29
C LEU A 220 -5.97 -11.38 -13.69
N ASP A 221 -5.11 -10.77 -12.88
CA ASP A 221 -3.67 -10.75 -13.06
C ASP A 221 -2.97 -11.02 -11.72
N ALA A 222 -1.91 -11.83 -11.75
CA ALA A 222 -1.17 -12.25 -10.56
C ALA A 222 0.16 -11.51 -10.38
N SER A 223 0.50 -10.62 -11.31
CA SER A 223 1.88 -10.13 -11.49
C SER A 223 2.04 -8.64 -11.25
N THR A 224 1.06 -7.83 -11.68
CA THR A 224 1.19 -6.38 -11.80
C THR A 224 1.48 -5.73 -10.47
N TYR A 225 0.77 -6.11 -9.40
CA TYR A 225 0.95 -5.53 -8.06
C TYR A 225 1.52 -6.51 -7.05
N ARG A 226 2.08 -7.63 -7.51
CA ARG A 226 2.66 -8.65 -6.65
C ARG A 226 3.80 -8.06 -5.80
N ASP A 227 3.73 -8.25 -4.49
CA ASP A 227 4.65 -7.73 -3.48
C ASP A 227 4.89 -6.20 -3.56
N ASN A 228 3.94 -5.44 -4.12
CA ASN A 228 4.06 -3.99 -4.15
C ASN A 228 3.49 -3.39 -2.86
N SER A 229 4.28 -2.53 -2.24
CA SER A 229 3.82 -1.55 -1.24
C SER A 229 3.35 -0.28 -1.95
N PHE A 230 2.53 0.51 -1.27
CA PHE A 230 1.89 1.69 -1.85
C PHE A 230 2.02 2.90 -0.94
N MET A 231 2.22 4.08 -1.53
CA MET A 231 2.10 5.37 -0.84
C MET A 231 0.98 6.16 -1.50
N PHE A 232 0.07 6.68 -0.68
CA PHE A 232 -0.99 7.59 -1.07
C PHE A 232 -0.81 8.92 -0.37
N ASN A 233 -0.67 10.01 -1.12
CA ASN A 233 -0.68 11.38 -0.62
C ASN A 233 -1.97 12.05 -1.10
N PHE A 234 -2.78 12.59 -0.20
CA PHE A 234 -4.18 12.86 -0.54
C PHE A 234 -4.84 13.98 0.27
N GLU A 235 -6.01 14.39 -0.23
CA GLU A 235 -7.03 15.17 0.46
C GLU A 235 -8.38 14.48 0.29
N VAL A 236 -9.04 14.13 1.39
CA VAL A 236 -10.44 13.72 1.41
C VAL A 236 -11.32 14.96 1.47
N HIS A 237 -11.94 15.30 0.35
CA HIS A 237 -12.82 16.47 0.24
C HIS A 237 -14.15 16.22 0.95
N LYS A 238 -14.79 15.06 0.69
CA LYS A 238 -16.12 14.73 1.20
C LYS A 238 -16.23 13.28 1.60
N VAL A 239 -17.09 13.03 2.59
CA VAL A 239 -17.56 11.71 3.01
C VAL A 239 -19.09 11.78 3.10
N LEU A 240 -19.78 10.90 2.41
CA LEU A 240 -21.24 10.80 2.36
C LEU A 240 -21.68 9.37 2.64
N GLN A 241 -22.88 9.18 3.20
CA GLN A 241 -23.47 7.84 3.25
C GLN A 241 -23.81 7.37 1.83
N ARG A 242 -23.35 6.17 1.47
CA ARG A 242 -23.64 5.51 0.20
C ARG A 242 -25.05 4.93 0.24
N ASN A 243 -25.82 5.18 -0.82
CA ASN A 243 -27.16 4.65 -1.04
C ASN A 243 -27.14 3.39 -1.91
#